data_AF-D8G5J3-F1
#
_entry.id   AF-D8G5J3-F1
#
_cell.length_a   1.000
_cell.length_b   1.000
_cell.length_c   1.000
_cell.angle_alpha   90.00
_cell.angle_beta   90.00
_cell.angle_gamma   90.00
#
_symmetry.space_group_name_H-M   'P 1'
#
loop_
_entity.id
_entity.type
_entity.pdbx_description
1 polymer ?
#
loop_
_entity_poly.entity_id
_entity_poly.type
_entity_poly.pdbx_seq_one_letter_code
_entity_poly.pdbx_strand_id
1 'polypeptide(L)'
;MVGIGKTTLAIKLIEKVQTQFEYIVYRSLRYSPTIDNFLTDLLQSFVCPPIIPNTLDRKIDLLLKFLRKHRCLIIIDDVQMLFEIGEVAGQYKAEFEGYYLLFKQISELSHASSLLLITREQPEDAIASRHKFTRCLKLTGLGESAKQILRDKELSDEQLWDTLIEKYQSHPLWLEMTATMIQELFAGSMTEFLSYPSSILSNEIVSQLNRVWVRLTESEKQIVNYLAKQEKAVTLSQVLQEISDYTPEMILNTIQSLKRRCFLGDNLNDECLREATRTPSLLKLDGTLETYVRKHN
;
A
#
# COMPACT_ATOMS: atom_id res chain seq x y z
N MET A 1 -3.01 1.32 0.61
CA MET A 1 -3.57 2.65 0.25
C MET A 1 -2.66 3.82 0.61
N VAL A 2 -2.92 5.00 0.03
CA VAL A 2 -2.27 6.28 0.34
C VAL A 2 -2.63 6.73 1.76
N GLY A 3 -1.73 7.27 2.56
CA GLY A 3 -2.11 7.91 3.83
C GLY A 3 -2.43 6.99 5.02
N ILE A 4 -2.32 5.67 4.86
CA ILE A 4 -2.49 4.69 5.95
C ILE A 4 -1.34 4.69 6.99
N GLY A 5 -0.32 5.54 6.84
CA GLY A 5 0.79 5.65 7.80
C GLY A 5 2.01 4.74 7.56
N LYS A 6 2.16 4.12 6.38
CA LYS A 6 3.33 3.25 6.07
C LYS A 6 4.68 3.95 6.30
N THR A 7 4.85 5.15 5.76
CA THR A 7 6.07 5.95 5.92
C THR A 7 6.29 6.34 7.38
N THR A 8 5.24 6.79 8.07
CA THR A 8 5.27 7.12 9.50
C THR A 8 5.72 5.93 10.35
N LEU A 9 5.20 4.72 10.06
CA LEU A 9 5.57 3.50 10.75
C LEU A 9 7.04 3.14 10.52
N ALA A 10 7.54 3.28 9.29
CA ALA A 10 8.93 3.01 8.97
C ALA A 10 9.89 3.98 9.65
N ILE A 11 9.56 5.28 9.70
CA ILE A 11 10.34 6.27 10.45
C ILE A 11 10.36 5.91 11.94
N LYS A 12 9.20 5.56 12.52
CA LYS A 12 9.13 5.15 13.92
C LYS A 12 9.91 3.86 14.21
N LEU A 13 9.95 2.94 13.25
CA LEU A 13 10.74 1.72 13.34
C LEU A 13 12.23 2.03 13.46
N ILE A 14 12.76 2.97 12.67
CA ILE A 14 14.18 3.37 12.71
C ILE A 14 14.58 3.75 14.15
N GLU A 15 13.79 4.58 14.83
CA GLU A 15 14.06 4.99 16.21
C GLU A 15 14.15 3.79 17.18
N LYS A 16 13.35 2.74 16.94
CA LYS A 16 13.27 1.54 17.80
C LYS A 16 14.38 0.53 17.52
N VAL A 17 14.92 0.49 16.31
CA VAL A 17 15.91 -0.51 15.88
C VAL A 17 17.29 0.06 15.59
N GLN A 18 17.50 1.36 15.82
CA GLN A 18 18.76 2.05 15.52
C GLN A 18 20.01 1.35 16.08
N THR A 19 19.93 0.74 17.27
CA THR A 19 21.06 0.06 17.90
C THR A 19 21.29 -1.37 17.37
N GLN A 20 20.39 -1.89 16.54
CA GLN A 20 20.45 -3.26 16.00
C GLN A 20 21.11 -3.33 14.63
N PHE A 21 21.37 -2.19 13.99
CA PHE A 21 21.97 -2.11 12.66
C PHE A 21 23.18 -1.18 12.69
N GLU A 22 24.24 -1.55 11.97
CA GLU A 22 25.43 -0.71 11.81
C GLU A 22 25.15 0.48 10.90
N TYR A 23 24.29 0.27 9.89
CA TYR A 23 23.90 1.29 8.93
C TYR A 23 22.40 1.24 8.71
N ILE A 24 21.75 2.40 8.71
CA ILE A 24 20.35 2.56 8.33
C ILE A 24 20.28 3.60 7.23
N VAL A 25 19.74 3.22 6.08
CA VAL A 25 19.60 4.10 4.92
C VAL A 25 18.15 4.12 4.48
N TYR A 26 17.59 5.33 4.41
CA TYR A 26 16.26 5.57 3.89
C TYR A 26 16.36 6.28 2.53
N ARG A 27 15.61 5.78 1.53
CA ARG A 27 15.47 6.40 0.20
C ARG A 27 14.04 6.33 -0.29
N SER A 28 13.59 7.38 -0.97
CA SER A 28 12.28 7.40 -1.64
C SER A 28 12.47 7.37 -3.15
N LEU A 29 11.65 6.57 -3.83
CA LEU A 29 11.59 6.45 -5.27
C LEU A 29 10.56 7.40 -5.89
N ARG A 30 10.12 8.43 -5.17
CA ARG A 30 9.08 9.38 -5.61
C ARG A 30 9.35 10.04 -6.97
N TYR A 31 10.62 10.22 -7.32
CA TYR A 31 11.04 10.81 -8.61
C TYR A 31 11.57 9.76 -9.60
N SER A 32 11.36 8.47 -9.30
CA SER A 32 11.77 7.31 -10.11
C SER A 32 13.19 7.43 -10.67
N PRO A 33 14.23 7.55 -9.81
CA PRO A 33 15.61 7.61 -10.29
C PRO A 33 15.95 6.35 -11.08
N THR A 34 16.86 6.46 -12.04
CA THR A 34 17.42 5.26 -12.70
C THR A 34 18.11 4.37 -11.67
N ILE A 35 18.16 3.07 -11.93
CA ILE A 35 18.83 2.12 -11.03
C ILE A 35 20.29 2.50 -10.77
N ASP A 36 20.98 3.04 -11.77
CA ASP A 36 22.38 3.45 -11.67
C ASP A 36 22.55 4.66 -10.72
N ASN A 37 21.68 5.68 -10.86
CA ASN A 37 21.68 6.84 -9.98
C ASN A 37 21.33 6.45 -8.54
N PHE A 38 20.32 5.59 -8.37
CA PHE A 38 19.91 5.08 -7.07
C PHE A 38 21.02 4.30 -6.38
N LEU A 39 21.68 3.36 -7.07
CA LEU A 39 22.79 2.60 -6.50
C LEU A 39 23.98 3.47 -6.15
N THR A 40 24.28 4.49 -6.96
CA THR A 40 25.37 5.44 -6.68
C THR A 40 25.10 6.19 -5.38
N ASP A 41 23.91 6.77 -5.24
CA ASP A 41 23.49 7.50 -4.04
C ASP A 41 23.39 6.59 -2.80
N LEU A 42 22.88 5.36 -2.97
CA LEU A 42 22.83 4.36 -1.91
C LEU A 42 24.25 3.99 -1.42
N LEU A 43 25.18 3.71 -2.34
CA LEU A 43 26.57 3.34 -2.00
C LEU A 43 27.36 4.48 -1.34
N GLN A 44 27.09 5.73 -1.71
CA GLN A 44 27.67 6.90 -1.03
C GLN A 44 27.29 6.99 0.45
N SER A 45 26.18 6.36 0.86
CA SER A 45 25.78 6.30 2.27
C SER A 45 26.57 5.28 3.09
N PHE A 46 27.30 4.38 2.43
CA PHE A 46 28.02 3.26 3.06
C PHE A 46 29.54 3.40 2.99
N VAL A 47 30.07 4.05 1.94
CA VAL A 47 31.51 4.05 1.65
C VAL A 47 32.08 5.46 1.72
N CYS A 48 33.11 5.65 2.55
CA CYS A 48 33.88 6.89 2.62
C CYS A 48 35.40 6.60 2.61
N PRO A 49 36.18 7.03 1.60
CA PRO A 49 35.77 7.76 0.39
C PRO A 49 35.09 6.83 -0.66
N PRO A 50 34.10 7.32 -1.43
CA PRO A 50 33.33 6.48 -2.33
C PRO A 50 34.12 6.16 -3.62
N ILE A 51 34.88 5.06 -3.62
CA ILE A 51 35.38 4.47 -4.88
C ILE A 51 34.25 3.60 -5.46
N ILE A 52 33.31 4.26 -6.14
CA ILE A 52 32.14 3.61 -6.72
C ILE A 52 32.48 3.18 -8.15
N PRO A 53 32.25 1.90 -8.52
CA PRO A 53 32.46 1.43 -9.88
C PRO A 53 31.57 2.15 -10.91
N ASN A 54 32.03 2.26 -12.16
CA ASN A 54 31.29 2.94 -13.23
C ASN A 54 30.25 2.06 -13.93
N THR A 55 30.14 0.77 -13.58
CA THR A 55 29.21 -0.17 -14.22
C THR A 55 28.21 -0.72 -13.22
N LEU A 56 26.98 -0.94 -13.69
CA LEU A 56 25.86 -1.39 -12.87
C LEU A 56 26.18 -2.70 -12.12
N ASP A 57 26.67 -3.71 -12.82
CA ASP A 57 27.00 -5.02 -12.23
C ASP A 57 28.02 -4.90 -11.09
N ARG A 58 29.03 -4.03 -11.26
CA ARG A 58 30.05 -3.82 -10.23
C ARG A 58 29.51 -3.04 -9.03
N LYS A 59 28.57 -2.10 -9.24
CA LYS A 59 27.87 -1.41 -8.14
C LYS A 59 27.03 -2.38 -7.32
N ILE A 60 26.30 -3.26 -7.99
CA ILE A 60 25.51 -4.33 -7.36
C ILE A 60 26.43 -5.26 -6.56
N ASP A 61 27.51 -5.77 -7.16
CA ASP A 61 28.48 -6.63 -6.47
C ASP A 61 29.06 -5.97 -5.22
N LEU A 62 29.39 -4.68 -5.31
CA LEU A 62 29.90 -3.91 -4.18
C LEU A 62 28.86 -3.80 -3.07
N LEU A 63 27.61 -3.48 -3.40
CA LEU A 63 26.51 -3.43 -2.44
C LEU A 63 26.31 -4.79 -1.75
N LEU A 64 26.22 -5.88 -2.52
CA LEU A 64 26.02 -7.22 -1.97
C LEU A 64 27.16 -7.66 -1.06
N LYS A 65 28.42 -7.36 -1.42
CA LYS A 65 29.58 -7.59 -0.54
C LYS A 65 29.47 -6.78 0.75
N PHE A 66 29.02 -5.54 0.67
CA PHE A 66 28.81 -4.68 1.84
C PHE A 66 27.73 -5.25 2.77
N LEU A 67 26.56 -5.61 2.22
CA LEU A 67 25.43 -6.17 2.97
C LEU A 67 25.74 -7.50 3.67
N ARG A 68 26.68 -8.29 3.13
CA ARG A 68 27.18 -9.52 3.77
C ARG A 68 28.12 -9.25 4.94
N LYS A 69 28.90 -8.17 4.86
CA LYS A 69 29.90 -7.83 5.88
C LYS A 69 29.32 -7.02 7.03
N HIS A 70 28.33 -6.17 6.75
CA HIS A 70 27.74 -5.25 7.69
C HIS A 70 26.24 -5.50 7.82
N ARG A 71 25.71 -5.39 9.03
CA ARG A 71 24.27 -5.48 9.29
C ARG A 71 23.60 -4.16 8.95
N CYS A 72 22.96 -4.09 7.79
CA CYS A 72 22.33 -2.88 7.27
C CYS A 72 20.80 -2.99 7.26
N LEU A 73 20.11 -1.87 7.48
CA LEU A 73 18.69 -1.72 7.18
C LEU A 73 18.53 -0.72 6.02
N ILE A 74 18.07 -1.20 4.87
CA ILE A 74 17.75 -0.36 3.72
C ILE A 74 16.23 -0.23 3.64
N ILE A 75 15.73 1.00 3.67
CA ILE A 75 14.31 1.31 3.54
C ILE A 75 14.11 2.05 2.22
N ILE A 76 13.26 1.50 1.37
CA ILE A 76 12.91 2.06 0.07
C ILE A 76 11.41 2.37 0.06
N ASP A 77 11.07 3.66 0.02
CA ASP A 77 9.69 4.14 -0.06
C ASP A 77 9.27 4.46 -1.49
N ASP A 78 7.96 4.48 -1.71
CA ASP A 78 7.29 4.76 -2.98
C ASP A 78 7.63 3.79 -4.12
N VAL A 79 7.82 2.49 -3.82
CA VAL A 79 8.16 1.47 -4.83
C VAL A 79 7.13 1.40 -5.96
N GLN A 80 5.86 1.74 -5.71
CA GLN A 80 4.83 1.81 -6.75
C GLN A 80 5.18 2.75 -7.92
N MET A 81 6.11 3.69 -7.72
CA MET A 81 6.55 4.62 -8.76
C MET A 81 7.40 3.96 -9.85
N LEU A 82 7.84 2.72 -9.62
CA LEU A 82 8.54 1.90 -10.61
C LEU A 82 7.59 1.12 -11.53
N PHE A 83 6.30 1.08 -11.21
CA PHE A 83 5.32 0.26 -11.94
C PHE A 83 4.58 1.05 -13.01
N GLU A 84 4.18 0.33 -14.04
CA GLU A 84 3.42 0.86 -15.17
C GLU A 84 2.00 1.28 -14.75
N ILE A 85 1.48 2.35 -15.36
CA ILE A 85 0.15 2.88 -15.07
C ILE A 85 -0.85 2.24 -16.04
N GLY A 86 -1.99 1.77 -15.53
CA GLY A 86 -3.03 1.16 -16.37
C GLY A 86 -2.78 -0.30 -16.72
N GLU A 87 -1.73 -0.90 -16.14
CA GLU A 87 -1.34 -2.30 -16.31
C GLU A 87 -1.58 -3.11 -15.02
N VAL A 88 -1.30 -4.41 -15.08
CA VAL A 88 -1.42 -5.32 -13.93
C VAL A 88 -0.53 -4.86 -12.77
N ALA A 89 -1.06 -4.94 -11.55
CA ALA A 89 -0.39 -4.47 -10.35
C ALA A 89 0.96 -5.15 -10.12
N GLY A 90 1.98 -4.32 -9.88
CA GLY A 90 3.34 -4.77 -9.60
C GLY A 90 4.20 -5.01 -10.86
N GLN A 91 3.68 -4.72 -12.06
CA GLN A 91 4.44 -4.77 -13.30
C GLN A 91 5.37 -3.57 -13.43
N TYR A 92 6.68 -3.82 -13.50
CA TYR A 92 7.69 -2.78 -13.66
C TYR A 92 7.62 -2.15 -15.05
N LYS A 93 7.94 -0.86 -15.14
CA LYS A 93 8.27 -0.24 -16.42
C LYS A 93 9.58 -0.80 -16.96
N ALA A 94 9.73 -0.87 -18.27
CA ALA A 94 10.90 -1.45 -18.92
C ALA A 94 12.21 -0.78 -18.47
N GLU A 95 12.21 0.54 -18.29
CA GLU A 95 13.39 1.29 -17.82
C GLU A 95 13.78 1.02 -16.36
N PHE A 96 12.90 0.37 -15.58
CA PHE A 96 13.09 0.08 -14.16
C PHE A 96 13.27 -1.41 -13.83
N GLU A 97 13.43 -2.27 -14.84
CA GLU A 97 13.73 -3.71 -14.64
C GLU A 97 15.00 -3.95 -13.79
N GLY A 98 15.95 -3.01 -13.79
CA GLY A 98 17.14 -3.09 -12.93
C GLY A 98 16.82 -3.12 -11.43
N TYR A 99 15.72 -2.51 -10.99
CA TYR A 99 15.27 -2.59 -9.60
C TYR A 99 14.74 -3.98 -9.24
N TYR A 100 13.99 -4.61 -10.14
CA TYR A 100 13.53 -5.99 -9.97
C TYR A 100 14.73 -6.92 -9.75
N LEU A 101 15.74 -6.84 -10.60
CA LEU A 101 16.95 -7.67 -10.49
C LEU A 101 17.68 -7.43 -9.16
N LEU A 102 17.80 -6.17 -8.73
CA LEU A 102 18.40 -5.82 -7.44
C LEU A 102 17.63 -6.43 -6.26
N PHE A 103 16.31 -6.24 -6.21
CA PHE A 103 15.47 -6.74 -5.10
C PHE A 103 15.51 -8.27 -5.05
N LYS A 104 15.44 -8.92 -6.21
CA LYS A 104 15.58 -10.37 -6.33
C LYS A 104 16.91 -10.86 -5.77
N GLN A 105 18.03 -10.27 -6.20
CA GLN A 105 19.35 -10.67 -5.71
C GLN A 105 19.52 -10.47 -4.20
N ILE A 106 19.02 -9.37 -3.65
CA ILE A 106 19.04 -9.15 -2.19
C ILE A 106 18.20 -10.23 -1.48
N SER A 107 17.03 -10.59 -2.02
CA SER A 107 16.14 -11.59 -1.41
C SER A 107 16.67 -13.03 -1.45
N GLU A 108 17.47 -13.37 -2.46
CA GLU A 108 17.99 -14.73 -2.67
C GLU A 108 19.31 -14.99 -1.93
N LEU A 109 20.04 -13.94 -1.57
CA LEU A 109 21.36 -14.05 -0.95
C LEU A 109 21.30 -14.09 0.58
N SER A 110 22.15 -14.93 1.18
CA SER A 110 22.29 -14.97 2.64
C SER A 110 23.13 -13.80 3.14
N HIS A 111 22.54 -12.96 3.99
CA HIS A 111 23.19 -11.85 4.68
C HIS A 111 22.44 -11.47 5.96
N ALA A 112 23.10 -10.73 6.87
CA ALA A 112 22.47 -10.23 8.11
C ALA A 112 21.67 -8.92 7.92
N SER A 113 21.72 -8.35 6.73
CA SER A 113 21.01 -7.11 6.38
C SER A 113 19.52 -7.33 6.10
N SER A 114 18.74 -6.26 6.14
CA SER A 114 17.29 -6.25 5.88
C SER A 114 16.93 -5.18 4.86
N LEU A 115 16.03 -5.53 3.93
CA LEU A 115 15.44 -4.61 2.96
C LEU A 115 13.96 -4.45 3.27
N LEU A 116 13.53 -3.22 3.54
CA LEU A 116 12.13 -2.86 3.77
C LEU A 116 11.62 -2.07 2.57
N LEU A 117 10.70 -2.66 1.82
CA LEU A 117 10.01 -2.02 0.71
C LEU A 117 8.67 -1.46 1.19
N ILE A 118 8.45 -0.17 1.00
CA ILE A 118 7.17 0.48 1.27
C ILE A 118 6.49 0.76 -0.06
N THR A 119 5.28 0.22 -0.20
CA THR A 119 4.53 0.31 -1.44
C THR A 119 3.03 0.35 -1.20
N ARG A 120 2.29 0.84 -2.19
CA ARG A 120 0.83 0.75 -2.26
C ARG A 120 0.36 -0.36 -3.19
N GLU A 121 1.26 -0.89 -4.00
CA GLU A 121 1.03 -1.96 -4.96
C GLU A 121 2.10 -3.01 -4.73
N GLN A 122 1.71 -4.24 -4.42
CA GLN A 122 2.67 -5.29 -4.20
C GLN A 122 3.39 -5.63 -5.51
N PRO A 123 4.75 -5.67 -5.54
CA PRO A 123 5.49 -6.14 -6.70
C PRO A 123 5.04 -7.57 -7.07
N GLU A 124 4.95 -7.87 -8.36
CA GLU A 124 4.53 -9.20 -8.82
C GLU A 124 5.42 -10.32 -8.26
N ASP A 125 6.72 -10.05 -8.21
CA ASP A 125 7.77 -10.94 -7.76
C ASP A 125 7.78 -11.18 -6.25
N ALA A 126 7.13 -10.32 -5.46
CA ALA A 126 7.00 -10.50 -4.02
C ALA A 126 6.15 -11.74 -3.64
N ILE A 127 5.34 -12.27 -4.57
CA ILE A 127 4.50 -13.46 -4.37
C ILE A 127 5.23 -14.73 -4.79
N ALA A 128 5.97 -14.69 -5.91
CA ALA A 128 6.79 -15.81 -6.38
C ALA A 128 7.93 -16.12 -5.40
N SER A 129 8.45 -15.08 -4.74
CA SER A 129 9.51 -15.15 -3.75
C SER A 129 9.03 -15.37 -2.31
N ARG A 130 8.01 -16.22 -2.08
CA ARG A 130 7.77 -16.83 -0.75
C ARG A 130 8.93 -17.76 -0.33
N HIS A 131 10.16 -17.29 -0.51
CA HIS A 131 11.34 -17.75 0.16
C HIS A 131 11.14 -17.62 1.67
N LYS A 132 11.90 -18.40 2.42
CA LYS A 132 11.88 -18.46 3.89
C LYS A 132 12.05 -17.08 4.58
N PHE A 133 12.53 -16.07 3.85
CA PHE A 133 12.98 -14.78 4.38
C PHE A 133 12.18 -13.56 3.91
N THR A 134 11.23 -13.71 2.97
CA THR A 134 10.37 -12.58 2.53
C THR A 134 9.10 -12.53 3.37
N ARG A 135 8.76 -11.34 3.89
CA ARG A 135 7.54 -11.09 4.66
C ARG A 135 6.80 -9.90 4.08
N CYS A 136 5.47 -9.91 4.16
CA CYS A 136 4.62 -8.80 3.78
C CYS A 136 3.77 -8.41 4.99
N LEU A 137 3.67 -7.12 5.27
CA LEU A 137 2.80 -6.57 6.29
C LEU A 137 1.81 -5.62 5.60
N LYS A 138 0.55 -6.04 5.52
CA LYS A 138 -0.52 -5.17 5.03
C LYS A 138 -1.00 -4.30 6.19
N LEU A 139 -0.87 -2.98 6.05
CA LEU A 139 -1.42 -2.05 7.04
C LEU A 139 -2.91 -1.82 6.79
N THR A 140 -3.67 -1.97 7.87
CA THR A 140 -5.10 -1.66 7.96
C THR A 140 -5.32 -0.35 8.73
N GLY A 141 -6.58 0.07 8.88
CA GLY A 141 -6.93 1.25 9.65
C GLY A 141 -6.60 1.12 11.14
N LEU A 142 -6.63 2.24 11.87
CA LEU A 142 -6.19 2.35 13.27
C LEU A 142 -7.09 1.66 14.30
N GLY A 143 -8.28 1.19 13.91
CA GLY A 143 -9.32 0.72 14.83
C GLY A 143 -9.64 1.78 15.89
N GLU A 144 -9.76 1.38 17.15
CA GLU A 144 -10.04 2.27 18.29
C GLU A 144 -9.05 3.44 18.44
N SER A 145 -7.79 3.26 18.00
CA SER A 145 -6.79 4.34 18.10
C SER A 145 -7.12 5.54 17.20
N ALA A 146 -8.04 5.37 16.23
CA ALA A 146 -8.56 6.45 15.41
C ALA A 146 -9.25 7.55 16.22
N LYS A 147 -9.84 7.22 17.38
CA LYS A 147 -10.47 8.21 18.28
C LYS A 147 -9.51 9.30 18.73
N GLN A 148 -8.21 8.99 18.81
CA GLN A 148 -7.21 9.99 19.17
C GLN A 148 -7.11 11.12 18.14
N ILE A 149 -7.25 10.81 16.83
CA ILE A 149 -7.26 11.83 15.77
C ILE A 149 -8.42 12.81 15.96
N LEU A 150 -9.61 12.28 16.29
CA LEU A 150 -10.82 13.10 16.49
C LEU A 150 -10.69 13.97 17.75
N ARG A 151 -10.10 13.41 18.81
CA ARG A 151 -9.81 14.13 20.05
C ARG A 151 -8.80 15.26 19.85
N ASP A 152 -7.70 14.99 19.14
CA ASP A 152 -6.66 15.98 18.84
C ASP A 152 -7.19 17.13 17.97
N LYS A 153 -8.30 16.89 17.25
CA LYS A 153 -9.02 17.89 16.45
C LYS A 153 -10.18 18.55 17.19
N GLU A 154 -10.33 18.27 18.48
CA GLU A 154 -11.32 18.89 19.38
C GLU A 154 -12.77 18.73 18.89
N LEU A 155 -13.10 17.61 18.26
CA LEU A 155 -14.49 17.33 17.84
C LEU A 155 -15.39 17.06 19.05
N SER A 156 -16.66 17.48 18.97
CA SER A 156 -17.68 17.17 19.98
C SER A 156 -18.42 15.87 19.66
N ASP A 157 -19.40 15.52 20.50
CA ASP A 157 -20.27 14.34 20.38
C ASP A 157 -19.50 13.02 20.23
N GLU A 158 -18.67 12.68 21.23
CA GLU A 158 -17.85 11.46 21.23
C GLU A 158 -18.67 10.17 20.93
N GLN A 159 -19.95 10.14 21.31
CA GLN A 159 -20.86 9.03 21.02
C GLN A 159 -21.09 8.78 19.51
N LEU A 160 -20.77 9.74 18.64
CA LEU A 160 -20.91 9.66 17.18
C LEU A 160 -19.59 9.34 16.47
N TRP A 161 -18.48 9.25 17.20
CA TRP A 161 -17.15 9.05 16.61
C TRP A 161 -17.01 7.71 15.92
N ASP A 162 -17.61 6.65 16.48
CA ASP A 162 -17.56 5.31 15.89
C ASP A 162 -18.21 5.29 14.50
N THR A 163 -19.30 6.05 14.30
CA THR A 163 -19.94 6.20 12.98
C THR A 163 -18.98 6.80 11.95
N LEU A 164 -18.18 7.79 12.33
CA LEU A 164 -17.18 8.39 11.44
C LEU A 164 -16.02 7.44 11.18
N ILE A 165 -15.53 6.78 12.23
CA ILE A 165 -14.42 5.83 12.15
C ILE A 165 -14.78 4.64 11.25
N GLU A 166 -15.97 4.08 11.38
CA GLU A 166 -16.45 3.01 10.50
C GLU A 166 -16.56 3.47 9.05
N LYS A 167 -17.10 4.68 8.83
CA LYS A 167 -17.30 5.26 7.49
C LYS A 167 -16.00 5.44 6.71
N TYR A 168 -14.92 5.88 7.37
CA TYR A 168 -13.59 6.00 6.77
C TYR A 168 -12.69 4.80 7.09
N GLN A 169 -13.25 3.70 7.63
CA GLN A 169 -12.56 2.47 7.98
C GLN A 169 -11.28 2.68 8.81
N SER A 170 -11.35 3.59 9.76
CA SER A 170 -10.22 3.98 10.63
C SER A 170 -8.98 4.47 9.86
N HIS A 171 -9.15 4.97 8.63
CA HIS A 171 -8.04 5.41 7.80
C HIS A 171 -7.46 6.75 8.30
N PRO A 172 -6.20 6.79 8.77
CA PRO A 172 -5.64 7.95 9.47
C PRO A 172 -5.78 9.27 8.71
N LEU A 173 -5.26 9.33 7.49
CA LEU A 173 -5.25 10.58 6.72
C LEU A 173 -6.66 11.06 6.35
N TRP A 174 -7.61 10.14 6.13
CA TRP A 174 -8.96 10.52 5.74
C TRP A 174 -9.74 11.04 6.94
N LEU A 175 -9.55 10.41 8.10
CA LEU A 175 -10.09 10.92 9.35
C LEU A 175 -9.49 12.28 9.71
N GLU A 176 -8.19 12.48 9.51
CA GLU A 176 -7.56 13.78 9.77
C GLU A 176 -8.13 14.89 8.85
N MET A 177 -8.27 14.62 7.55
CA MET A 177 -8.87 15.54 6.58
C MET A 177 -10.33 15.86 6.94
N THR A 178 -11.13 14.83 7.21
CA THR A 178 -12.54 15.01 7.55
C THR A 178 -12.71 15.71 8.89
N ALA A 179 -11.94 15.35 9.93
CA ALA A 179 -11.99 16.01 11.22
C ALA A 179 -11.62 17.48 11.12
N THR A 180 -10.63 17.83 10.28
CA THR A 180 -10.29 19.23 9.99
C THR A 180 -11.47 19.96 9.34
N MET A 181 -12.12 19.35 8.33
CA MET A 181 -13.33 19.92 7.72
C MET A 181 -14.47 20.11 8.74
N ILE A 182 -14.67 19.15 9.66
CA ILE A 182 -15.71 19.23 10.70
C ILE A 182 -15.43 20.39 11.64
N GLN A 183 -14.19 20.53 12.07
CA GLN A 183 -13.76 21.64 12.90
C GLN A 183 -14.00 23.00 12.20
N GLU A 184 -13.61 23.11 10.93
CA GLU A 184 -13.65 24.39 10.20
C GLU A 184 -15.06 24.82 9.79
N LEU A 185 -15.91 23.88 9.37
CA LEU A 185 -17.22 24.18 8.79
C LEU A 185 -18.39 24.01 9.75
N PHE A 186 -18.21 23.20 10.81
CA PHE A 186 -19.26 22.84 11.76
C PHE A 186 -18.86 23.12 13.22
N ALA A 187 -17.80 23.91 13.43
CA ALA A 187 -17.26 24.25 14.75
C ALA A 187 -17.02 23.02 15.65
N GLY A 188 -16.64 21.89 15.06
CA GLY A 188 -16.39 20.63 15.76
C GLY A 188 -17.63 19.76 16.00
N SER A 189 -18.83 20.23 15.62
CA SER A 189 -20.09 19.53 15.83
C SER A 189 -20.27 18.34 14.87
N MET A 190 -20.09 17.14 15.43
CA MET A 190 -20.36 15.87 14.74
C MET A 190 -21.84 15.71 14.41
N THR A 191 -22.73 16.17 15.29
CA THR A 191 -24.19 16.13 15.07
C THR A 191 -24.58 16.97 13.84
N GLU A 192 -24.03 18.18 13.72
CA GLU A 192 -24.30 19.03 12.55
C GLU A 192 -23.74 18.41 11.28
N PHE A 193 -22.50 17.92 11.29
CA PHE A 193 -21.91 17.25 10.13
C PHE A 193 -22.73 16.05 9.65
N LEU A 194 -23.19 15.20 10.59
CA LEU A 194 -23.97 14.00 10.26
C LEU A 194 -25.41 14.31 9.83
N SER A 195 -25.91 15.53 10.04
CA SER A 195 -27.22 15.96 9.53
C SER A 195 -27.25 16.11 8.01
N TYR A 196 -26.08 16.25 7.37
CA TYR A 196 -25.99 16.40 5.92
C TYR A 196 -26.10 15.05 5.21
N PRO A 197 -26.94 14.94 4.17
CA PRO A 197 -27.06 13.70 3.41
C PRO A 197 -25.79 13.41 2.60
N SER A 198 -25.40 12.14 2.59
CA SER A 198 -24.28 11.51 1.86
C SER A 198 -22.93 11.45 2.56
N SER A 199 -22.14 10.45 2.17
CA SER A 199 -20.75 10.29 2.57
C SER A 199 -19.88 11.37 1.94
N ILE A 200 -19.74 12.53 2.59
CA ILE A 200 -18.88 13.61 2.12
C ILE A 200 -17.46 13.07 1.97
N LEU A 201 -16.96 13.01 0.74
CA LEU A 201 -15.55 12.81 0.46
C LEU A 201 -15.02 14.20 0.12
N SER A 202 -14.03 14.68 0.87
CA SER A 202 -13.40 15.95 0.55
C SER A 202 -12.69 15.88 -0.81
N ASN A 203 -12.49 17.02 -1.45
CA ASN A 203 -11.79 17.07 -2.74
C ASN A 203 -10.36 16.51 -2.65
N GLU A 204 -9.72 16.64 -1.48
CA GLU A 204 -8.41 16.08 -1.18
C GLU A 204 -8.44 14.54 -1.19
N ILE A 205 -9.45 13.93 -0.54
CA ILE A 205 -9.64 12.49 -0.54
C ILE A 205 -9.91 12.00 -1.96
N VAL A 206 -10.81 12.66 -2.69
CA VAL A 206 -11.12 12.34 -4.10
C VAL A 206 -9.88 12.43 -4.97
N SER A 207 -9.05 13.47 -4.80
CA SER A 207 -7.78 13.63 -5.53
C SER A 207 -6.80 12.49 -5.26
N GLN A 208 -6.68 12.03 -4.00
CA GLN A 208 -5.84 10.88 -3.68
C GLN A 208 -6.40 9.59 -4.30
N LEU A 209 -7.71 9.38 -4.28
CA LEU A 209 -8.34 8.19 -4.86
C LEU A 209 -8.23 8.19 -6.38
N ASN A 210 -8.38 9.34 -7.05
CA ASN A 210 -8.15 9.49 -8.49
C ASN A 210 -6.74 9.02 -8.90
N ARG A 211 -5.71 9.35 -8.11
CA ARG A 211 -4.33 8.91 -8.37
C ARG A 211 -4.16 7.40 -8.31
N VAL A 212 -4.98 6.71 -7.51
CA VAL A 212 -4.96 5.24 -7.43
C VAL A 212 -5.85 4.65 -8.53
N TRP A 213 -6.98 5.28 -8.84
CA TRP A 213 -7.93 4.87 -9.88
C TRP A 213 -7.32 4.86 -11.29
N VAL A 214 -6.57 5.90 -11.65
CA VAL A 214 -5.91 6.02 -12.97
C VAL A 214 -4.93 4.87 -13.23
N ARG A 215 -4.43 4.21 -12.18
CA ARG A 215 -3.49 3.10 -12.30
C ARG A 215 -4.13 1.77 -12.63
N LEU A 216 -5.46 1.66 -12.52
CA LEU A 216 -6.20 0.43 -12.78
C LEU A 216 -6.30 0.12 -14.27
N THR A 217 -6.25 -1.17 -14.62
CA THR A 217 -6.66 -1.65 -15.95
C THR A 217 -8.16 -1.46 -16.17
N GLU A 218 -8.62 -1.55 -17.42
CA GLU A 218 -10.06 -1.50 -17.70
C GLU A 218 -10.83 -2.68 -17.08
N SER A 219 -10.24 -3.88 -17.04
CA SER A 219 -10.86 -5.02 -16.38
C SER A 219 -10.94 -4.83 -14.86
N GLU A 220 -9.91 -4.23 -14.25
CA GLU A 220 -9.91 -3.87 -12.83
C GLU A 220 -11.02 -2.86 -12.53
N LYS A 221 -11.17 -1.82 -13.35
CA LYS A 221 -12.26 -0.83 -13.21
C LYS A 221 -13.63 -1.47 -13.33
N GLN A 222 -13.83 -2.37 -14.30
CA GLN A 222 -15.11 -3.08 -14.46
C GLN A 222 -15.46 -3.94 -13.22
N ILE A 223 -14.51 -4.72 -12.72
CA ILE A 223 -14.71 -5.51 -11.50
C ILE A 223 -14.98 -4.61 -10.30
N VAL A 224 -14.23 -3.53 -10.13
CA VAL A 224 -14.43 -2.59 -9.02
C VAL A 224 -15.81 -1.91 -9.13
N ASN A 225 -16.23 -1.47 -10.32
CA ASN A 225 -17.57 -0.92 -10.55
C ASN A 225 -18.68 -1.93 -10.23
N TYR A 226 -18.50 -3.19 -10.62
CA TYR A 226 -19.44 -4.25 -10.26
C TYR A 226 -19.53 -4.45 -8.74
N LEU A 227 -18.39 -4.60 -8.07
CA LEU A 227 -18.33 -4.82 -6.62
C LEU A 227 -18.93 -3.63 -5.84
N ALA A 228 -18.72 -2.40 -6.31
CA ALA A 228 -19.26 -1.20 -5.67
C ALA A 228 -20.79 -1.14 -5.71
N LYS A 229 -21.45 -1.80 -6.68
CA LYS A 229 -22.91 -1.88 -6.77
C LYS A 229 -23.52 -2.92 -5.83
N GLN A 230 -22.71 -3.81 -5.26
CA GLN A 230 -23.20 -4.87 -4.38
C GLN A 230 -23.35 -4.37 -2.95
N GLU A 231 -24.47 -4.70 -2.31
CA GLU A 231 -24.68 -4.39 -0.89
C GLU A 231 -23.90 -5.33 0.04
N LYS A 232 -23.65 -6.56 -0.42
CA LYS A 232 -22.97 -7.61 0.34
C LYS A 232 -21.73 -8.09 -0.42
N ALA A 233 -20.80 -8.69 0.32
CA ALA A 233 -19.64 -9.34 -0.28
C ALA A 233 -20.10 -10.46 -1.24
N VAL A 234 -19.43 -10.56 -2.38
CA VAL A 234 -19.78 -11.54 -3.44
C VAL A 234 -18.74 -12.63 -3.57
N THR A 235 -19.15 -13.78 -4.07
CA THR A 235 -18.24 -14.90 -4.36
C THR A 235 -17.54 -14.70 -5.70
N LEU A 236 -16.37 -15.33 -5.87
CA LEU A 236 -15.69 -15.41 -7.16
C LEU A 236 -16.61 -15.94 -8.28
N SER A 237 -17.46 -16.92 -7.97
CA SER A 237 -18.39 -17.49 -8.95
C SER A 237 -19.41 -16.47 -9.45
N GLN A 238 -19.88 -15.56 -8.59
CA GLN A 238 -20.80 -14.49 -9.00
C GLN A 238 -20.11 -13.48 -9.92
N VAL A 239 -18.85 -13.13 -9.60
CA VAL A 239 -18.06 -12.24 -10.48
C VAL A 239 -17.86 -12.89 -11.87
N LEU A 240 -17.53 -14.18 -11.92
CA LEU A 240 -17.36 -14.93 -13.17
C LEU A 240 -18.65 -15.03 -14.01
N GLN A 241 -19.82 -15.01 -13.36
CA GLN A 241 -21.12 -15.07 -14.04
C GLN A 241 -21.55 -13.70 -14.58
N GLU A 242 -21.31 -12.63 -13.82
CA GLU A 242 -21.71 -11.29 -14.25
C GLU A 242 -20.78 -10.72 -15.32
N ILE A 243 -19.47 -10.92 -15.17
CA ILE A 243 -18.47 -10.31 -16.06
C ILE A 243 -18.14 -11.29 -17.19
N SER A 244 -19.06 -11.40 -18.15
CA SER A 244 -18.93 -12.34 -19.27
C SER A 244 -18.00 -11.86 -20.40
N ASP A 245 -17.63 -10.58 -20.40
CA ASP A 245 -16.81 -9.97 -21.47
C ASP A 245 -15.35 -10.42 -21.43
N TYR A 246 -14.91 -11.07 -20.34
CA TYR A 246 -13.54 -11.54 -20.15
C TYR A 246 -13.47 -13.05 -19.91
N THR A 247 -12.32 -13.64 -20.24
CA THR A 247 -12.08 -15.05 -19.93
C THR A 247 -11.98 -15.26 -18.41
N PRO A 248 -12.33 -16.46 -17.90
CA PRO A 248 -12.17 -16.78 -16.48
C PRO A 248 -10.74 -16.55 -15.97
N GLU A 249 -9.73 -16.86 -16.79
CA GLU A 249 -8.32 -16.62 -16.47
C GLU A 249 -8.02 -15.13 -16.28
N MET A 250 -8.52 -14.28 -17.18
CA MET A 250 -8.36 -12.83 -17.08
C MET A 250 -9.03 -12.25 -15.84
N ILE A 251 -10.21 -12.75 -15.46
CA ILE A 251 -10.91 -12.35 -14.23
C ILE A 251 -10.12 -12.75 -12.99
N LEU A 252 -9.57 -13.96 -12.96
CA LEU A 252 -8.72 -14.43 -11.86
C LEU A 252 -7.47 -13.55 -11.71
N ASN A 253 -6.78 -13.26 -12.81
CA ASN A 253 -5.60 -12.38 -12.82
C ASN A 253 -5.97 -10.96 -12.38
N THR A 254 -7.11 -10.45 -12.82
CA THR A 254 -7.61 -9.11 -12.44
C THR A 254 -7.91 -9.05 -10.94
N ILE A 255 -8.55 -10.07 -10.36
CA ILE A 255 -8.81 -10.15 -8.92
C ILE A 255 -7.50 -10.24 -8.13
N GLN A 256 -6.51 -11.00 -8.60
CA GLN A 256 -5.18 -11.03 -7.98
C GLN A 256 -4.50 -9.66 -8.02
N SER A 257 -4.60 -8.96 -9.14
CA SER A 257 -4.09 -7.60 -9.31
C SER A 257 -4.74 -6.63 -8.30
N LEU A 258 -6.08 -6.66 -8.16
CA LEU A 258 -6.80 -5.87 -7.16
C LEU A 258 -6.38 -6.21 -5.71
N LYS A 259 -6.08 -7.47 -5.40
CA LYS A 259 -5.52 -7.86 -4.10
C LYS A 259 -4.13 -7.25 -3.89
N ARG A 260 -3.24 -7.27 -4.89
CA ARG A 260 -1.91 -6.64 -4.83
C ARG A 260 -2.01 -5.13 -4.59
N ARG A 261 -3.07 -4.47 -5.07
CA ARG A 261 -3.35 -3.04 -4.82
C ARG A 261 -4.03 -2.77 -3.46
N CYS A 262 -4.37 -3.81 -2.70
CA CYS A 262 -5.16 -3.72 -1.46
C CYS A 262 -6.56 -3.11 -1.66
N PHE A 263 -7.20 -3.35 -2.81
CA PHE A 263 -8.54 -2.83 -3.11
C PHE A 263 -9.65 -3.68 -2.51
N LEU A 264 -9.35 -4.95 -2.27
CA LEU A 264 -10.26 -5.90 -1.69
C LEU A 264 -10.02 -5.99 -0.18
N GLY A 265 -11.10 -5.98 0.59
CA GLY A 265 -11.06 -6.25 2.01
C GLY A 265 -10.54 -7.66 2.26
N ASP A 266 -9.74 -7.84 3.31
CA ASP A 266 -9.47 -9.18 3.80
C ASP A 266 -10.71 -9.62 4.57
N ASN A 267 -11.23 -10.81 4.26
CA ASN A 267 -12.15 -11.44 5.19
C ASN A 267 -11.36 -11.61 6.50
N LEU A 268 -11.85 -11.03 7.60
CA LEU A 268 -11.18 -10.79 8.88
C LEU A 268 -10.57 -12.03 9.60
N ASN A 269 -10.34 -13.15 8.93
CA ASN A 269 -9.92 -14.42 9.53
C ASN A 269 -8.69 -15.09 8.88
N ASP A 270 -8.05 -14.51 7.86
CA ASP A 270 -7.11 -15.26 7.01
C ASP A 270 -5.66 -15.41 7.54
N GLU A 271 -5.31 -14.80 8.67
CA GLU A 271 -3.99 -15.02 9.31
C GLU A 271 -4.00 -16.00 10.49
N CYS A 272 -5.15 -16.25 11.14
CA CYS A 272 -5.25 -17.18 12.29
C CYS A 272 -6.03 -18.47 12.02
N LEU A 273 -6.77 -18.62 10.92
CA LEU A 273 -7.55 -19.82 10.62
C LEU A 273 -7.10 -20.48 9.31
N ARG A 274 -5.86 -20.99 9.29
CA ARG A 274 -5.44 -22.02 8.31
C ARG A 274 -5.75 -23.44 8.79
N GLU A 275 -6.70 -23.60 9.70
CA GLU A 275 -7.28 -24.90 10.04
C GLU A 275 -8.76 -24.94 9.63
N ALA A 276 -9.02 -25.70 8.57
CA ALA A 276 -10.22 -26.52 8.37
C ALA A 276 -11.59 -25.91 7.98
N THR A 277 -11.69 -24.75 7.32
CA THR A 277 -12.94 -24.39 6.62
C THR A 277 -12.73 -23.92 5.18
N ARG A 278 -13.19 -24.72 4.21
CA ARG A 278 -13.30 -24.38 2.78
C ARG A 278 -14.46 -23.40 2.54
N THR A 279 -14.42 -22.22 3.15
CA THR A 279 -15.36 -21.15 2.80
C THR A 279 -14.88 -20.46 1.52
N PRO A 280 -15.75 -20.21 0.53
CA PRO A 280 -15.37 -19.46 -0.66
C PRO A 280 -14.89 -18.07 -0.26
N SER A 281 -13.77 -17.61 -0.83
CA SER A 281 -13.27 -16.26 -0.57
C SER A 281 -14.30 -15.24 -1.04
N LEU A 282 -14.90 -14.52 -0.09
CA LEU A 282 -15.78 -13.40 -0.39
C LEU A 282 -14.95 -12.19 -0.81
N LEU A 283 -15.44 -11.47 -1.81
CA LEU A 283 -14.85 -10.29 -2.41
C LEU A 283 -15.73 -9.10 -2.04
N LYS A 284 -15.14 -8.14 -1.34
CA LYS A 284 -15.75 -6.85 -1.03
C LYS A 284 -14.71 -5.76 -1.24
N LEU A 285 -15.14 -4.61 -1.76
CA LEU A 285 -14.27 -3.45 -1.80
C LEU A 285 -14.01 -2.92 -0.40
N ASP A 286 -12.88 -2.26 -0.27
CA ASP A 286 -12.69 -1.26 0.78
C ASP A 286 -13.83 -0.23 0.73
N GLY A 287 -14.42 0.10 1.87
CA GLY A 287 -15.64 0.89 1.97
C GLY A 287 -15.48 2.35 1.52
N THR A 288 -14.28 2.91 1.65
CA THR A 288 -14.03 4.27 1.10
C THR A 288 -13.87 4.23 -0.42
N LEU A 289 -13.25 3.17 -0.97
CA LEU A 289 -13.25 2.94 -2.40
C LEU A 289 -14.67 2.72 -2.93
N GLU A 290 -15.49 1.92 -2.25
CA GLU A 290 -16.90 1.70 -2.59
C GLU A 290 -17.67 3.04 -2.68
N THR A 291 -17.48 3.91 -1.70
CA THR A 291 -18.10 5.25 -1.67
C THR A 291 -17.63 6.13 -2.83
N TYR A 292 -16.33 6.12 -3.12
CA TYR A 292 -15.76 6.88 -4.23
C TYR A 292 -16.29 6.40 -5.58
N VAL A 293 -16.33 5.08 -5.79
CA VAL A 293 -16.80 4.49 -7.05
C VAL A 293 -18.26 4.87 -7.29
N ARG A 294 -19.14 4.67 -6.30
CA ARG A 294 -20.57 5.01 -6.41
C ARG A 294 -20.87 6.48 -6.73
N LYS A 295 -19.96 7.39 -6.37
CA LYS A 295 -20.15 8.84 -6.59
C LYS A 295 -19.58 9.34 -7.92
N HIS A 296 -18.61 8.64 -8.48
CA HIS A 296 -17.80 9.16 -9.58
C HIS A 296 -17.78 8.27 -10.84
N ASN A 297 -18.33 7.05 -10.78
CA ASN A 297 -18.40 6.10 -11.90
C ASN A 297 -19.73 5.34 -11.91
#